data_AF-A0A512NQS1-F1
#
_entry.id   AF-A0A512NQS1-F1
#
_cell.length_a   1.000
_cell.length_b   1.000
_cell.length_c   1.000
_cell.angle_alpha   90.00
_cell.angle_beta   90.00
_cell.angle_gamma   90.00
#
_symmetry.space_group_name_H-M   'P 1'
#
loop_
_entity.id
_entity.type
_entity.pdbx_description
1 polymer ?
#
loop_
_entity_poly.entity_id
_entity_poly.type
_entity_poly.pdbx_seq_one_letter_code
_entity_poly.pdbx_strand_id
1 'polypeptide(L)'
;MIAFLSLLLHVVVSPFRTKARLEAEIVLLRHQLNVLRRRVPSTPKLAVADRLVFVWLYRLFPSVLNAVTIVQPETVIRWHRTGFRLYWPWKSRSRGGRPKIPGEIRRLIQEMSLANRLWGAPRIHGELLKLGIEVAQSTVAKYMARSRRGRSQTWKTFLHNHVAGTGAMDFLIVPTVGFRLLFVLVVLGTSGGD
;
A
#
# COMPACT_ATOMS: atom_id res chain seq x y z
N MET A 1 -32.69 -0.91 1.16
CA MET A 1 -32.66 -1.67 2.43
C MET A 1 -33.32 -3.03 2.27
N ILE A 2 -34.57 -3.10 1.78
CA ILE A 2 -35.31 -4.35 1.53
C ILE A 2 -34.58 -5.28 0.54
N ALA A 3 -34.07 -4.73 -0.58
CA ALA A 3 -33.30 -5.51 -1.58
C ALA A 3 -31.99 -6.12 -1.03
N PHE A 4 -31.41 -5.50 0.00
CA PHE A 4 -30.19 -5.98 0.64
C PHE A 4 -30.50 -7.14 1.60
N LEU A 5 -31.59 -7.02 2.38
CA LEU A 5 -32.07 -8.07 3.25
C LEU A 5 -32.54 -9.31 2.45
N SER A 6 -33.20 -9.11 1.31
CA SER A 6 -33.62 -10.21 0.44
C SER A 6 -32.44 -10.93 -0.22
N LEU A 7 -31.35 -10.22 -0.53
CA LEU A 7 -30.13 -10.79 -1.09
C LEU A 7 -29.36 -11.57 -0.03
N LEU A 8 -29.29 -11.05 1.20
CA LEU A 8 -28.71 -11.75 2.35
C LEU A 8 -29.48 -13.05 2.65
N LEU A 9 -30.81 -12.98 2.66
CA LEU A 9 -31.68 -14.13 2.85
C LEU A 9 -31.48 -15.19 1.75
N HIS A 10 -31.37 -14.78 0.49
CA HIS A 10 -31.09 -15.70 -0.62
C HIS A 10 -29.74 -16.42 -0.46
N VAL A 11 -28.69 -15.71 -0.04
CA VAL A 11 -27.37 -16.31 0.21
C VAL A 11 -27.43 -17.36 1.32
N VAL A 12 -28.19 -17.09 2.39
CA VAL A 12 -28.36 -18.01 3.52
C VAL A 12 -29.25 -19.22 3.18
N VAL A 13 -30.27 -19.03 2.34
CA VAL A 13 -31.25 -20.08 1.98
C VAL A 13 -30.82 -20.92 0.78
N SER A 14 -29.95 -20.40 -0.10
CA SER A 14 -29.40 -21.09 -1.27
C SER A 14 -28.81 -22.49 -1.00
N PRO A 15 -28.04 -22.75 0.08
CA PRO A 15 -27.49 -24.08 0.33
C PRO A 15 -28.55 -25.13 0.74
N PHE A 16 -29.75 -24.71 1.11
CA PHE A 16 -30.86 -25.59 1.51
C PHE A 16 -31.79 -25.95 0.34
N ARG A 17 -31.52 -25.48 -0.89
CA ARG A 17 -32.34 -25.76 -2.07
C ARG A 17 -31.72 -26.85 -2.95
N THR A 18 -32.57 -27.67 -3.56
CA THR A 18 -32.19 -28.77 -4.46
C THR A 18 -31.41 -28.24 -5.67
N LYS A 19 -30.29 -28.90 -6.02
CA LYS A 19 -29.36 -28.46 -7.08
C LYS A 19 -30.04 -28.14 -8.43
N ALA A 20 -30.98 -28.99 -8.86
CA ALA A 20 -31.70 -28.81 -10.12
C ALA A 20 -32.57 -27.54 -10.17
N ARG A 21 -33.17 -27.15 -9.04
CA ARG A 21 -33.97 -25.92 -8.93
C ARG A 21 -33.07 -24.68 -8.98
N LEU A 22 -31.90 -24.76 -8.35
CA LEU A 22 -30.91 -23.69 -8.35
C LEU A 22 -30.35 -23.45 -9.76
N GLU A 23 -30.04 -24.52 -10.50
CA GLU A 23 -29.55 -24.43 -11.88
C GLU A 23 -30.59 -23.82 -12.82
N ALA A 24 -31.85 -24.24 -12.71
CA ALA A 24 -32.96 -23.66 -13.48
C ALA A 24 -33.17 -22.16 -13.16
N GLU A 25 -33.09 -21.79 -11.89
CA GLU A 25 -33.20 -20.40 -11.42
C GLU A 25 -32.05 -19.54 -11.96
N ILE A 26 -30.82 -20.06 -11.98
CA ILE A 26 -29.65 -19.38 -12.57
C ILE A 26 -29.82 -19.19 -14.08
N VAL A 27 -30.31 -20.21 -14.81
CA VAL A 27 -30.55 -20.13 -16.26
C VAL A 27 -31.62 -19.08 -16.56
N LEU A 28 -32.72 -19.06 -15.80
CA LEU A 28 -33.79 -18.09 -15.96
C LEU A 28 -33.31 -16.66 -15.70
N LEU A 29 -32.55 -16.44 -14.61
CA LEU A 29 -32.00 -15.13 -14.27
C LEU A 29 -30.97 -14.66 -15.31
N ARG A 30 -30.14 -15.57 -15.83
CA ARG A 30 -29.21 -15.27 -16.95
C ARG A 30 -29.96 -14.88 -18.21
N HIS A 31 -31.06 -15.57 -18.51
CA HIS A 31 -31.92 -15.24 -19.65
C HIS A 31 -32.56 -13.86 -19.49
N GLN A 32 -33.13 -13.55 -18.33
CA GLN A 32 -33.69 -12.23 -18.02
C GLN A 32 -32.65 -11.12 -18.12
N LEU A 33 -31.44 -11.33 -17.59
CA LEU A 33 -30.33 -10.38 -17.68
C LEU A 33 -29.87 -10.16 -19.12
N ASN A 34 -29.83 -11.21 -19.95
CA ASN A 34 -29.44 -11.11 -21.35
C ASN A 34 -30.49 -10.30 -22.15
N VAL A 35 -31.78 -10.52 -21.87
CA VAL A 35 -32.88 -9.75 -22.47
C VAL A 35 -32.84 -8.29 -22.03
N LEU A 36 -32.56 -8.01 -20.76
CA LEU A 36 -32.43 -6.64 -20.25
C LEU A 36 -31.22 -5.91 -20.85
N ARG A 37 -30.08 -6.59 -21.01
CA ARG A 37 -28.89 -6.02 -21.68
C ARG A 37 -29.14 -5.66 -23.14
N ARG A 38 -29.95 -6.45 -23.84
CA ARG A 38 -30.34 -6.13 -25.23
C ARG A 38 -31.18 -4.85 -25.34
N ARG A 39 -31.90 -4.48 -24.27
CA ARG A 39 -32.75 -3.28 -24.25
C ARG A 39 -32.07 -2.03 -23.70
N VAL A 40 -30.95 -2.15 -22.95
CA VAL A 40 -30.24 -1.01 -22.35
C VAL A 40 -28.77 -1.02 -22.76
N PRO A 41 -28.33 -0.15 -23.69
CA PRO A 41 -26.95 -0.09 -24.15
C PRO A 41 -25.97 0.58 -23.17
N SER A 42 -26.47 1.20 -22.09
CA SER A 42 -25.63 1.96 -21.16
C SER A 42 -25.10 1.09 -20.03
N THR A 43 -23.81 1.25 -19.72
CA THR A 43 -23.13 0.59 -18.61
C THR A 43 -23.87 0.85 -17.29
N PRO A 44 -24.27 -0.19 -16.55
CA PRO A 44 -25.00 -0.02 -15.31
C PRO A 44 -24.11 0.71 -14.30
N LYS A 45 -24.54 1.90 -13.85
CA LYS A 45 -23.87 2.66 -12.79
C LYS A 45 -24.10 1.96 -11.45
N LEU A 46 -23.28 0.95 -11.15
CA LEU A 46 -23.30 0.24 -9.87
C LEU A 46 -23.04 1.22 -8.73
N ALA A 47 -23.98 1.28 -7.78
CA ALA A 47 -23.89 2.14 -6.61
C ALA A 47 -22.77 1.67 -5.68
N VAL A 48 -22.25 2.56 -4.83
CA VAL A 48 -21.12 2.24 -3.92
C VAL A 48 -21.45 1.02 -3.02
N ALA A 49 -22.70 0.88 -2.59
CA ALA A 49 -23.16 -0.26 -1.80
C ALA A 49 -23.04 -1.58 -2.57
N ASP A 50 -23.44 -1.61 -3.85
CA ASP A 50 -23.34 -2.81 -4.70
C ASP A 50 -21.88 -3.22 -4.88
N ARG A 51 -20.97 -2.23 -5.04
CA ARG A 51 -19.53 -2.48 -5.13
C ARG A 51 -18.97 -3.12 -3.86
N LEU A 52 -19.41 -2.64 -2.69
CA LEU A 52 -19.00 -3.21 -1.40
C LEU A 52 -19.54 -4.64 -1.23
N VAL A 53 -20.78 -4.91 -1.65
CA VAL A 53 -21.35 -6.27 -1.63
C VAL A 53 -20.57 -7.21 -2.53
N PHE A 54 -20.24 -6.80 -3.76
CA PHE A 54 -19.41 -7.61 -4.66
C PHE A 54 -18.01 -7.87 -4.09
N VAL A 55 -17.37 -6.88 -3.47
CA VAL A 55 -16.05 -7.05 -2.82
C VAL A 55 -16.15 -7.99 -1.61
N TRP A 56 -17.21 -7.89 -0.81
CA TRP A 56 -17.47 -8.79 0.32
C TRP A 56 -17.76 -10.23 -0.13
N LEU A 57 -18.61 -10.40 -1.16
CA LEU A 57 -18.95 -11.71 -1.71
C LEU A 57 -17.73 -12.38 -2.35
N TYR A 58 -16.90 -11.62 -3.06
CA TYR A 58 -15.62 -12.08 -3.59
C TYR A 58 -14.64 -12.53 -2.49
N ARG A 59 -14.63 -11.83 -1.35
CA ARG A 59 -13.82 -12.21 -0.19
C ARG A 59 -14.23 -13.52 0.46
N LEU A 60 -15.54 -13.82 0.47
CA LEU A 60 -16.07 -15.06 1.05
C LEU A 60 -15.98 -16.23 0.08
N PHE A 61 -16.14 -15.98 -1.23
CA PHE A 61 -16.17 -17.03 -2.26
C PHE A 61 -15.40 -16.60 -3.52
N PRO A 62 -14.11 -16.95 -3.65
CA PRO A 62 -13.29 -16.61 -4.81
C PRO A 62 -13.84 -17.18 -6.14
N SER A 63 -14.58 -18.30 -6.07
CA SER A 63 -15.19 -19.00 -7.22
C SER A 63 -16.29 -18.21 -7.91
N VAL A 64 -16.81 -17.14 -7.28
CA VAL A 64 -17.89 -16.31 -7.82
C VAL A 64 -17.43 -15.51 -9.06
N LEU A 65 -16.12 -15.30 -9.25
CA LEU A 65 -15.59 -14.67 -10.47
C LEU A 65 -15.93 -15.44 -11.76
N ASN A 66 -16.02 -16.77 -11.70
CA ASN A 66 -16.39 -17.60 -12.86
C ASN A 66 -17.90 -17.51 -13.18
N ALA A 67 -18.72 -17.09 -12.20
CA ALA A 67 -20.16 -16.97 -12.33
C ALA A 67 -20.63 -15.54 -12.67
N VAL A 68 -19.79 -14.53 -12.41
CA VAL A 68 -20.12 -13.11 -12.61
C VAL A 68 -19.77 -12.68 -14.03
N THR A 69 -20.71 -12.87 -14.96
CA THR A 69 -20.66 -12.33 -16.34
C THR A 69 -21.04 -10.84 -16.43
N ILE A 70 -21.31 -10.19 -15.29
CA ILE A 70 -21.79 -8.79 -15.21
C ILE A 70 -20.69 -7.78 -14.94
N VAL A 71 -19.65 -8.18 -14.20
CA VAL A 71 -18.58 -7.28 -13.81
C VAL A 71 -17.28 -7.83 -14.35
N GLN A 72 -16.63 -7.06 -15.23
CA GLN A 72 -15.30 -7.42 -15.73
C GLN A 72 -14.34 -7.66 -14.54
N PRO A 73 -13.58 -8.77 -14.51
CA PRO A 73 -12.62 -9.04 -13.44
C PRO A 73 -11.66 -7.86 -13.15
N GLU A 74 -11.29 -7.12 -14.20
CA GLU A 74 -10.44 -5.92 -14.13
C GLU A 74 -11.07 -4.83 -13.26
N THR A 75 -12.40 -4.71 -13.29
CA THR A 75 -13.14 -3.71 -12.49
C THR A 75 -13.08 -4.05 -10.99
N VAL A 76 -13.19 -5.34 -10.65
CA VAL A 76 -13.08 -5.83 -9.27
C VAL A 76 -11.65 -5.61 -8.73
N ILE A 77 -10.63 -5.94 -9.53
CA ILE A 77 -9.22 -5.69 -9.18
C ILE A 77 -8.98 -4.20 -8.95
N ARG A 78 -9.56 -3.32 -9.79
CA ARG A 78 -9.45 -1.86 -9.63
C ARG A 78 -10.09 -1.37 -8.33
N TRP A 79 -11.25 -1.90 -7.96
CA TRP A 79 -11.90 -1.57 -6.67
C TRP A 79 -11.08 -2.08 -5.49
N HIS A 80 -10.55 -3.29 -5.57
CA HIS A 80 -9.67 -3.85 -4.54
C HIS A 80 -8.40 -2.99 -4.34
N ARG A 81 -7.71 -2.60 -5.43
CA ARG A 81 -6.55 -1.70 -5.37
C ARG A 81 -6.92 -0.35 -4.75
N THR A 82 -8.09 0.19 -5.09
CA THR A 82 -8.57 1.46 -4.54
C THR A 82 -8.88 1.35 -3.05
N GLY A 83 -9.52 0.25 -2.63
CA GLY A 83 -9.77 -0.05 -1.22
C GLY A 83 -8.46 -0.20 -0.43
N PHE A 84 -7.47 -0.91 -0.99
CA PHE A 84 -6.16 -1.05 -0.35
C PHE A 84 -5.43 0.29 -0.19
N ARG A 85 -5.48 1.18 -1.21
CA ARG A 85 -4.89 2.53 -1.12
C ARG A 85 -5.51 3.39 -0.02
N LEU A 86 -6.77 3.18 0.34
CA LEU A 86 -7.44 3.89 1.43
C LEU A 86 -7.20 3.22 2.79
N TYR A 87 -7.21 1.89 2.82
CA TYR A 87 -6.93 1.08 4.00
C TYR A 87 -5.50 1.29 4.51
N TRP A 88 -4.53 1.34 3.60
CA TRP A 88 -3.12 1.36 3.96
C TRP A 88 -2.73 2.59 4.78
N PRO A 89 -3.03 3.84 4.39
CA PRO A 89 -2.74 5.02 5.20
C PRO A 89 -3.44 4.98 6.56
N TRP A 90 -4.67 4.48 6.65
CA TRP A 90 -5.34 4.35 7.94
C TRP A 90 -4.60 3.37 8.87
N LYS A 91 -4.15 2.23 8.36
CA LYS A 91 -3.42 1.21 9.12
C LYS A 91 -1.97 1.59 9.42
N SER A 92 -1.27 2.21 8.47
CA SER A 92 0.15 2.55 8.55
C SER A 92 0.42 3.90 9.21
N ARG A 93 -0.63 4.66 9.54
CA ARG A 93 -0.52 5.87 10.36
C ARG A 93 0.28 5.56 11.61
N SER A 94 1.48 6.13 11.68
CA SER A 94 2.33 6.04 12.86
C SER A 94 1.58 6.65 14.05
N ARG A 95 1.44 5.90 15.14
CA ARG A 95 0.70 6.28 16.36
C ARG A 95 1.44 7.32 17.22
N GLY A 96 2.25 8.17 16.60
CA GLY A 96 3.18 9.08 17.26
C GLY A 96 4.59 8.50 17.27
N GLY A 97 5.58 9.36 16.99
CA GLY A 97 7.00 9.06 17.13
C GLY A 97 7.58 9.68 18.39
N ARG A 98 8.90 9.53 18.60
CA ARG A 98 9.64 10.18 19.68
C ARG A 98 9.29 11.68 19.73
N PRO A 99 8.96 12.25 20.91
CA PRO A 99 8.67 13.67 21.04
C PRO A 99 9.83 14.48 20.44
N LYS A 100 9.47 15.46 19.61
CA LYS A 100 10.46 16.33 18.97
C LYS A 100 11.13 17.16 20.06
N ILE A 101 12.45 17.29 19.99
CA ILE A 101 13.21 18.25 20.80
C ILE A 101 12.56 19.65 20.67
N PRO A 102 12.51 20.45 21.76
CA PRO A 102 12.07 21.85 21.73
C PRO A 102 12.63 22.62 20.53
N GLY A 103 11.79 23.48 19.93
CA GLY A 103 12.14 24.24 18.73
C GLY A 103 13.37 25.14 18.94
N GLU A 104 13.53 25.66 20.15
CA GLU A 104 14.65 26.51 20.55
C GLU A 104 16.00 25.80 20.43
N ILE A 105 16.12 24.59 20.99
CA ILE A 105 17.36 23.80 20.89
C ILE A 105 17.66 23.44 19.43
N ARG A 106 16.63 23.14 18.62
CA ARG A 106 16.82 22.90 17.19
C ARG A 106 17.38 24.14 16.48
N ARG A 107 16.83 25.31 16.78
CA ARG A 107 17.27 26.58 16.20
C ARG A 107 18.71 26.88 16.61
N LEU A 108 19.04 26.69 17.89
CA LEU A 108 20.41 26.83 18.40
C LEU A 108 21.40 25.92 17.68
N ILE A 109 21.07 24.63 17.50
CA ILE A 109 21.90 23.69 16.73
C ILE A 109 22.13 24.20 15.30
N GLN A 110 21.09 24.72 14.65
CA GLN A 110 21.20 25.25 13.29
C GLN A 110 22.05 26.53 13.22
N GLU A 111 21.87 27.47 14.15
CA GLU A 111 22.63 28.70 14.23
C GLU A 111 24.12 28.41 14.49
N MET A 112 24.44 27.56 15.46
CA MET A 112 25.82 27.14 15.73
C MET A 112 26.46 26.44 14.53
N SER A 113 25.69 25.57 13.85
CA SER A 113 26.15 24.84 12.66
C SER A 113 26.38 25.74 11.44
N LEU A 114 25.59 26.80 11.27
CA LEU A 114 25.74 27.76 10.18
C LEU A 114 26.88 28.73 10.44
N ALA A 115 27.01 29.21 11.68
CA ALA A 115 28.10 30.08 12.10
C ALA A 115 29.46 29.37 12.04
N ASN A 116 29.50 28.06 12.35
CA ASN A 116 30.73 27.28 12.42
C ASN A 116 30.69 26.08 11.46
N ARG A 117 30.82 26.33 10.16
CA ARG A 117 30.69 25.30 9.11
C ARG A 117 31.67 24.12 9.22
N LEU A 118 32.81 24.31 9.89
CA LEU A 118 33.83 23.26 10.09
C LEU A 118 33.50 22.36 11.29
N TRP A 119 32.54 22.72 12.14
CA TRP A 119 32.21 21.95 13.33
C TRP A 119 31.34 20.74 12.97
N GLY A 120 31.79 19.57 13.40
CA GLY A 120 31.01 18.33 13.33
C GLY A 120 30.04 18.17 14.50
N ALA A 121 29.12 17.21 14.38
CA ALA A 121 28.16 16.88 15.44
C ALA A 121 28.78 16.61 16.83
N PRO A 122 29.93 15.92 16.97
CA PRO A 122 30.57 15.74 18.28
C PRO A 122 30.96 17.06 18.94
N ARG A 123 31.45 18.04 18.16
CA ARG A 123 31.91 19.33 18.68
C ARG A 123 30.74 20.18 19.17
N ILE A 124 29.69 20.33 18.35
CA ILE A 124 28.48 21.07 18.73
C ILE A 124 27.80 20.40 19.94
N HIS A 125 27.76 19.06 19.98
CA HIS A 125 27.24 18.34 21.13
C HIS A 125 28.01 18.66 22.42
N GLY A 126 29.34 18.68 22.38
CA GLY A 126 30.16 19.09 23.52
C GLY A 126 29.90 20.51 23.98
N GLU A 127 29.71 21.46 23.06
CA GLU A 127 29.34 22.84 23.44
C GLU A 127 27.95 22.93 24.06
N LEU A 128 26.97 22.15 23.58
CA LEU A 128 25.64 22.09 24.17
C LEU A 128 25.66 21.49 25.58
N LEU A 129 26.49 20.47 25.81
CA LEU A 129 26.68 19.90 27.14
C LEU A 129 27.25 20.92 28.14
N LYS A 130 28.19 21.78 27.71
CA LYS A 130 28.71 22.86 28.56
C LYS A 130 27.64 23.88 28.95
N LEU A 131 26.62 24.08 28.12
CA LEU A 131 25.47 24.93 28.40
C LEU A 131 24.38 24.23 29.24
N GLY A 132 24.64 23.00 29.72
CA GLY A 132 23.67 22.20 30.47
C GLY A 132 22.56 21.57 29.61
N ILE A 133 22.72 21.56 28.29
CA ILE A 133 21.73 21.03 27.35
C ILE A 133 22.07 19.57 27.02
N GLU A 134 21.37 18.63 27.66
CA GLU A 134 21.53 17.20 27.39
C GLU A 134 20.76 16.77 26.13
N VAL A 135 21.49 16.58 25.03
CA VAL A 135 20.95 16.05 23.77
C VAL A 135 21.86 14.99 23.18
N ALA A 136 21.29 13.91 22.66
CA ALA A 136 22.10 12.88 21.99
C ALA A 136 22.81 13.47 20.75
N GLN A 137 24.09 13.14 20.56
CA GLN A 137 24.89 13.56 19.39
C GLN A 137 24.21 13.25 18.04
N SER A 138 23.52 12.12 17.94
CA SER A 138 22.75 11.75 16.74
C SER A 138 21.61 12.74 16.44
N THR A 139 21.06 13.38 17.47
CA THR A 139 20.03 14.40 17.31
C THR A 139 20.61 15.74 16.89
N VAL A 140 21.80 16.08 17.38
CA VAL A 140 22.59 17.22 16.87
C VAL A 140 22.85 17.01 15.37
N ALA A 141 23.40 15.86 14.99
CA ALA A 141 23.67 15.52 13.58
C ALA A 141 22.41 15.61 12.69
N LYS A 142 21.25 15.19 13.22
CA LYS A 142 19.96 15.27 12.51
C LYS A 142 19.53 16.70 12.21
N TYR A 143 19.81 17.64 13.12
CA TYR A 143 19.32 19.02 13.03
C TYR A 143 20.38 20.04 12.57
N MET A 144 21.65 19.66 12.48
CA MET A 144 22.69 20.48 11.85
C MET A 144 22.31 20.90 10.44
N ALA A 145 22.79 22.08 10.03
CA ALA A 145 22.63 22.53 8.66
C ALA A 145 23.38 21.56 7.73
N ARG A 146 22.69 21.04 6.72
CA ARG A 146 23.33 20.17 5.73
C ARG A 146 24.33 20.98 4.95
N SER A 147 25.62 20.74 5.19
CA SER A 147 26.66 21.18 4.27
C SER A 147 26.47 20.45 2.94
N ARG A 148 26.60 21.17 1.81
CA ARG A 148 26.70 20.55 0.50
C ARG A 148 28.00 19.74 0.50
N ARG A 149 27.89 18.44 0.77
CA ARG A 149 28.96 17.51 0.43
C ARG A 149 29.24 17.69 -1.06
N GLY A 150 30.52 17.70 -1.43
CA GLY A 150 30.94 17.73 -2.84
C GLY A 150 30.21 16.65 -3.63
N ARG A 151 30.13 16.82 -4.96
CA ARG A 151 29.46 15.86 -5.84
C ARG A 151 29.99 14.46 -5.53
N SER A 152 29.14 13.63 -4.92
CA SER A 152 29.41 12.22 -4.78
C SER A 152 29.52 11.61 -6.17
N GLN A 153 30.24 10.51 -6.30
CA GLN A 153 30.28 9.72 -7.52
C GLN A 153 28.85 9.50 -8.06
N THR A 154 28.66 9.69 -9.36
CA THR A 154 27.37 9.47 -10.00
C THR A 154 27.00 7.99 -9.88
N TRP A 155 25.71 7.69 -9.69
CA TRP A 155 25.21 6.32 -9.58
C TRP A 155 25.67 5.42 -10.74
N LYS A 156 25.74 5.97 -11.96
CA LYS A 156 26.28 5.27 -13.14
C LYS A 156 27.72 4.81 -12.95
N THR A 157 28.59 5.67 -12.41
CA THR A 157 30.01 5.36 -12.20
C THR A 157 30.19 4.40 -11.02
N PHE A 158 29.40 4.52 -9.96
CA PHE A 158 29.41 3.57 -8.85
C PHE A 158 29.00 2.17 -9.32
N LEU A 159 27.89 2.07 -10.06
CA LEU A 159 27.44 0.81 -10.64
C LEU A 159 28.47 0.21 -11.58
N HIS A 160 29.03 1.00 -12.51
CA HIS A 160 30.06 0.50 -13.44
C HIS A 160 31.26 -0.12 -12.71
N ASN A 161 31.67 0.47 -11.58
CA ASN A 161 32.80 -0.04 -10.80
C ASN A 161 32.48 -1.31 -10.01
N HIS A 162 31.21 -1.59 -9.70
CA HIS A 162 30.82 -2.64 -8.74
C HIS A 162 29.92 -3.72 -9.36
N VAL A 163 29.46 -3.56 -10.61
CA VAL A 163 28.45 -4.44 -11.23
C VAL A 163 28.91 -5.89 -11.36
N ALA A 164 30.21 -6.11 -11.55
CA ALA A 164 30.79 -7.43 -11.81
C ALA A 164 30.66 -8.42 -10.64
N GLY A 165 30.31 -7.95 -9.44
CA GLY A 165 30.12 -8.78 -8.24
C GLY A 165 28.81 -8.52 -7.48
N THR A 166 27.85 -7.80 -8.07
CA THR A 166 26.61 -7.41 -7.36
C THR A 166 25.42 -8.26 -7.78
N GLY A 167 24.76 -8.87 -6.80
CA GLY A 167 23.38 -9.34 -6.94
C GLY A 167 22.38 -8.24 -6.57
N ALA A 168 21.20 -8.26 -7.18
CA ALA A 168 20.08 -7.41 -6.78
C ALA A 168 19.12 -8.20 -5.89
N MET A 169 18.68 -7.61 -4.79
CA MET A 169 17.63 -8.16 -3.92
C MET A 169 16.58 -7.08 -3.69
N ASP A 170 15.31 -7.42 -3.89
CA ASP A 170 14.20 -6.50 -3.62
C ASP A 170 12.99 -7.24 -3.04
N PHE A 171 12.15 -6.51 -2.30
CA PHE A 171 10.89 -7.02 -1.74
C PHE A 171 9.70 -6.51 -2.55
N LEU A 172 8.97 -7.42 -3.16
CA LEU A 172 7.66 -7.13 -3.72
C LEU A 172 6.57 -7.40 -2.68
N ILE A 173 5.70 -6.41 -2.45
CA ILE A 173 4.54 -6.55 -1.58
C ILE A 173 3.33 -6.87 -2.46
N VAL A 174 2.74 -8.06 -2.26
CA VAL A 174 1.51 -8.47 -2.93
C VAL A 174 0.36 -8.44 -1.93
N PRO A 175 -0.59 -7.49 -2.03
CA PRO A 175 -1.78 -7.50 -1.21
C PRO A 175 -2.74 -8.58 -1.70
N THR A 176 -3.07 -9.53 -0.82
CA THR A 176 -4.09 -10.54 -1.11
C THR A 176 -5.49 -9.93 -1.12
N VAL A 177 -6.45 -10.71 -1.63
CA VAL A 177 -7.89 -10.40 -1.59
C VAL A 177 -8.40 -10.01 -0.19
N GLY A 178 -7.79 -10.60 0.86
CA GLY A 178 -8.10 -10.32 2.25
C GLY A 178 -7.38 -9.09 2.85
N PHE A 179 -6.69 -8.28 2.04
CA PHE A 179 -5.75 -7.24 2.50
C PHE A 179 -4.67 -7.76 3.46
N ARG A 180 -4.32 -9.05 3.37
CA ARG A 180 -3.10 -9.58 3.97
C ARG A 180 -1.93 -9.26 3.03
N LEU A 181 -0.78 -8.92 3.59
CA LEU A 181 0.42 -8.64 2.79
C LEU A 181 1.22 -9.92 2.65
N LEU A 182 1.55 -10.29 1.43
CA LEU A 182 2.59 -11.26 1.14
C LEU A 182 3.84 -10.50 0.75
N PHE A 183 4.96 -10.89 1.35
CA PHE A 183 6.28 -10.37 1.01
C PHE A 183 6.97 -11.40 0.15
N VAL A 184 7.34 -11.00 -1.06
CA VAL A 184 8.09 -11.82 -1.99
C VAL A 184 9.49 -11.22 -2.09
N LEU A 185 10.50 -11.97 -1.67
CA LEU A 185 11.89 -11.60 -1.87
C LEU A 185 12.30 -12.07 -3.27
N VAL A 186 12.74 -11.15 -4.11
CA VAL A 186 13.30 -11.43 -5.42
C VAL A 186 14.81 -11.25 -5.31
N VAL A 187 15.56 -12.30 -5.65
CA VAL A 187 17.02 -12.28 -5.71
C VAL A 187 17.44 -12.53 -7.16
N LEU A 188 18.22 -11.62 -7.71
CA LEU A 188 18.81 -11.71 -9.03
C LEU A 188 20.33 -11.76 -8.87
N GLY A 189 20.94 -12.87 -9.25
CA GLY A 189 22.39 -12.96 -9.39
C GLY A 189 22.79 -12.60 -10.81
N THR A 190 23.76 -11.71 -10.98
CA THR A 190 24.44 -11.57 -12.27
C THR A 190 25.45 -12.73 -12.37
N SER A 191 25.10 -13.79 -13.10
CA SER A 191 26.08 -14.81 -13.45
C SER A 191 27.08 -14.15 -14.41
N GLY A 192 28.32 -13.96 -13.95
CA GLY A 192 29.44 -13.77 -14.86
C GLY A 192 29.58 -15.05 -15.64
N GLY A 193 29.25 -15.02 -16.92
CA GLY A 193 29.58 -16.09 -17.84
C GLY A 193 31.07 -16.00 -18.13
N ASP A 194 31.83 -16.94 -17.58
CA ASP A 194 33.02 -17.47 -18.23
C ASP A 194 32.59 -18.59 -19.19
#